data_AF-A0A2D9DUI5-F1
#
_entry.id   AF-A0A2D9DUI5-F1
#
_cell.length_a   1.000
_cell.length_b   1.000
_cell.length_c   1.000
_cell.angle_alpha   90.00
_cell.angle_beta   90.00
_cell.angle_gamma   90.00
#
_symmetry.space_group_name_H-M   'P 1'
#
loop_
_entity.id
_entity.type
_entity.pdbx_description
1 polymer ?
#
loop_
_entity_poly.entity_id
_entity_poly.type
_entity_poly.pdbx_seq_one_letter_code
_entity_poly.pdbx_strand_id
1 'polypeptide(L)'
;MSQTCPVAFVMTRLPARQQPRLTHIKRAMHSFASVVSAIAFSTLIPVAAQTADPADTEALIARLNEQREALATMQQEQGTFGQNSDDMLALLQSLTETLLLARAEGEALDALNQQLQIIKVHDGLYSEAQIPVLLQIVDVLAGQRQWEEVSDRLDYIHWMLPRTPEMPLETKLTVLQQTDERLRFALLHGPRDREARYLLQLREQREQALELALDAGNTEQIDALQYDLALAELYIGLAMVTTTDTSQALINEEHGIPSTTPLRPLQRITSVSDLETMYGSRTTTVIERAHRSAMTRHYQLIEEIGERQSEEPEVQAMLKLYLGDSVLLRQQYELRTGTLISDARGSNNIGSAATYYRDAWTLFKEAGYSDSELNAYFACPALLPLQTLSLELKTGNSHCEITGEDALMTINNVVMTEGALPAFAYEEMPQTLREMTTNGVKTLLEFRIGVNGQAENIDIIDATPDTTGARIQGRDALRSLQFRPVLIDGEAQRRQNVRLTLISLNQD
;
A
#
# COMPACT_ATOMS: atom_id res chain seq x y z
N MET A 1 3.32 12.93 -69.01
CA MET A 1 2.09 12.35 -69.61
C MET A 1 1.07 12.28 -68.48
N SER A 2 0.33 13.38 -68.24
CA SER A 2 -1.12 13.51 -68.55
C SER A 2 -1.96 12.39 -67.90
N GLN A 3 -2.94 12.60 -67.03
CA GLN A 3 -3.81 13.74 -66.75
C GLN A 3 -4.50 13.51 -65.39
N THR A 4 -4.79 14.62 -64.72
CA THR A 4 -5.73 14.81 -63.60
C THR A 4 -7.19 14.54 -63.98
N CYS A 5 -8.02 14.02 -63.06
CA CYS A 5 -9.22 14.69 -62.50
C CYS A 5 -10.20 13.73 -61.75
N PRO A 6 -11.09 14.27 -60.89
CA PRO A 6 -11.72 13.60 -59.75
C PRO A 6 -13.21 13.28 -59.95
N VAL A 7 -13.83 12.56 -59.00
CA VAL A 7 -15.29 12.50 -58.86
C VAL A 7 -15.68 12.68 -57.38
N ALA A 8 -16.47 13.74 -57.14
CA ALA A 8 -17.27 13.95 -55.95
C ALA A 8 -18.75 13.98 -56.38
N PHE A 9 -19.63 13.28 -55.63
CA PHE A 9 -21.09 13.44 -55.66
C PHE A 9 -21.64 12.81 -54.36
N VAL A 10 -21.93 13.59 -53.31
CA VAL A 10 -23.21 14.27 -52.95
C VAL A 10 -24.37 13.32 -52.58
N MET A 11 -24.62 13.31 -51.26
CA MET A 11 -25.88 13.22 -50.48
C MET A 11 -27.10 12.46 -51.03
N THR A 12 -27.60 11.54 -50.18
CA THR A 12 -29.04 11.41 -49.88
C THR A 12 -29.28 11.09 -48.39
N ARG A 13 -30.34 11.73 -47.87
CA ARG A 13 -30.79 11.84 -46.47
C ARG A 13 -31.61 10.65 -45.98
N LEU A 14 -31.73 10.54 -44.64
CA LEU A 14 -32.94 10.34 -43.80
C LEU A 14 -32.75 9.26 -42.69
N PRO A 15 -33.53 9.25 -41.60
CA PRO A 15 -33.73 10.31 -40.61
C PRO A 15 -33.60 9.80 -39.15
N ALA A 16 -33.61 10.76 -38.22
CA ALA A 16 -33.64 10.57 -36.78
C ALA A 16 -34.77 9.63 -36.28
N ARG A 17 -34.42 8.67 -35.43
CA ARG A 17 -35.39 7.87 -34.66
C ARG A 17 -35.49 8.44 -33.25
N GLN A 18 -36.63 9.08 -33.00
CA GLN A 18 -37.10 9.52 -31.69
C GLN A 18 -37.15 8.33 -30.72
N GLN A 19 -36.46 8.43 -29.59
CA GLN A 19 -36.72 7.58 -28.42
C GLN A 19 -37.73 8.30 -27.51
N PRO A 20 -38.81 7.62 -27.07
CA PRO A 20 -39.75 8.22 -26.13
C PRO A 20 -39.22 8.13 -24.70
N ARG A 21 -39.37 9.26 -24.00
CA ARG A 21 -39.31 9.37 -22.53
C ARG A 21 -40.35 8.44 -21.91
N LEU A 22 -39.94 7.62 -20.96
CA LEU A 22 -40.85 7.06 -19.95
C LEU A 22 -40.36 7.44 -18.56
N THR A 23 -41.14 8.33 -17.98
CA THR A 23 -41.10 8.82 -16.61
C THR A 23 -41.64 7.80 -15.61
N HIS A 24 -41.03 7.80 -14.43
CA HIS A 24 -41.62 7.51 -13.10
C HIS A 24 -42.30 6.16 -12.87
N ILE A 25 -41.63 5.30 -12.09
CA ILE A 25 -42.28 4.58 -10.98
C ILE A 25 -41.41 4.73 -9.73
N LYS A 26 -41.90 5.51 -8.77
CA LYS A 26 -41.41 5.62 -7.39
C LYS A 26 -42.44 4.97 -6.46
N ARG A 27 -41.94 4.29 -5.42
CA ARG A 27 -42.55 3.93 -4.11
C ARG A 27 -43.41 2.67 -3.96
N ALA A 28 -42.90 1.77 -3.11
CA ALA A 28 -43.46 1.27 -1.84
C ALA A 28 -42.29 0.57 -1.09
N MET A 29 -41.73 0.95 0.07
CA MET A 29 -42.24 1.22 1.44
C MET A 29 -43.31 0.18 1.84
N HIS A 30 -43.28 -0.57 2.96
CA HIS A 30 -42.46 -0.60 4.18
C HIS A 30 -42.85 -1.92 4.92
N SER A 31 -41.90 -2.61 5.55
CA SER A 31 -41.80 -2.81 7.02
C SER A 31 -42.52 -4.04 7.61
N PHE A 32 -42.05 -4.39 8.82
CA PHE A 32 -42.43 -5.44 9.79
C PHE A 32 -41.67 -6.77 9.67
N ALA A 33 -41.00 -7.30 10.70
CA ALA A 33 -40.93 -6.92 12.11
C ALA A 33 -39.68 -7.50 12.80
N SER A 34 -39.16 -6.74 13.76
CA SER A 34 -38.26 -7.17 14.84
C SER A 34 -39.06 -7.87 15.94
N VAL A 35 -38.51 -8.95 16.54
CA VAL A 35 -38.82 -9.38 17.94
C VAL A 35 -37.60 -10.09 18.57
N VAL A 36 -36.89 -9.35 19.44
CA VAL A 36 -36.54 -9.58 20.88
C VAL A 36 -35.79 -10.86 21.37
N SER A 37 -34.83 -10.58 22.28
CA SER A 37 -34.22 -11.41 23.37
C SER A 37 -33.09 -12.37 22.99
N ALA A 38 -32.08 -12.66 23.81
CA ALA A 38 -31.53 -12.13 25.06
C ALA A 38 -30.20 -12.88 25.32
N ILE A 39 -29.25 -12.23 26.00
CA ILE A 39 -28.20 -12.75 26.91
C ILE A 39 -27.64 -14.18 26.65
N ALA A 40 -26.36 -14.28 26.31
CA ALA A 40 -25.44 -15.33 26.78
C ALA A 40 -23.98 -14.88 26.56
N PHE A 41 -23.26 -14.53 27.63
CA PHE A 41 -22.20 -15.35 28.23
C PHE A 41 -20.92 -15.45 27.39
N SER A 42 -19.87 -14.88 27.96
CA SER A 42 -18.46 -15.08 27.65
C SER A 42 -18.14 -16.56 27.44
N THR A 43 -17.60 -16.90 26.28
CA THR A 43 -16.68 -18.02 26.14
C THR A 43 -15.48 -17.55 25.33
N LEU A 44 -14.34 -17.55 26.00
CA LEU A 44 -13.01 -17.67 25.40
C LEU A 44 -13.10 -18.70 24.27
N ILE A 45 -12.88 -18.27 23.03
CA ILE A 45 -12.55 -19.20 21.94
C ILE A 45 -11.04 -19.42 22.09
N PRO A 46 -10.57 -20.58 22.58
CA PRO A 46 -9.21 -20.97 22.30
C PRO A 46 -9.14 -21.12 20.77
N VAL A 47 -8.16 -20.47 20.15
CA VAL A 47 -7.75 -20.78 18.79
C VAL A 47 -7.27 -22.23 18.81
N ALA A 48 -8.20 -23.16 18.59
CA ALA A 48 -7.88 -24.51 18.26
C ALA A 48 -7.22 -24.45 16.89
N ALA A 49 -5.94 -24.85 16.82
CA ALA A 49 -5.40 -25.33 15.57
C ALA A 49 -6.43 -26.29 14.96
N GLN A 50 -7.00 -25.92 13.81
CA GLN A 50 -7.83 -26.84 13.04
C GLN A 50 -6.97 -28.06 12.73
N THR A 51 -7.15 -29.11 13.52
CA THR A 51 -6.65 -30.43 13.18
C THR A 51 -7.44 -30.85 11.95
N ALA A 52 -6.80 -30.78 10.78
CA ALA A 52 -7.35 -31.30 9.54
C ALA A 52 -7.86 -32.73 9.79
N ASP A 53 -9.07 -33.05 9.30
CA ASP A 53 -9.64 -34.39 9.45
C ASP A 53 -8.67 -35.39 8.79
N PRO A 54 -8.26 -36.47 9.47
CA PRO A 54 -7.39 -37.48 8.88
C PRO A 54 -7.90 -38.02 7.53
N ALA A 55 -9.23 -38.06 7.33
CA ALA A 55 -9.82 -38.45 6.04
C ALA A 55 -9.50 -37.47 4.89
N ASP A 56 -9.45 -36.16 5.19
CA ASP A 56 -9.11 -35.13 4.20
C ASP A 56 -7.62 -35.19 3.82
N THR A 57 -6.76 -35.52 4.78
CA THR A 57 -5.31 -35.66 4.51
C THR A 57 -4.98 -36.88 3.64
N GLU A 58 -5.66 -38.01 3.84
CA GLU A 58 -5.45 -39.21 3.03
C GLU A 58 -5.92 -39.01 1.58
N ALA A 59 -7.08 -38.36 1.39
CA ALA A 59 -7.58 -38.00 0.07
C ALA A 59 -6.62 -37.03 -0.66
N LEU A 60 -6.04 -36.06 0.05
CA LEU A 60 -5.07 -35.12 -0.50
C LEU A 60 -3.79 -35.83 -0.97
N ILE A 61 -3.26 -36.74 -0.16
CA ILE A 61 -2.06 -37.52 -0.51
C ILE A 61 -2.33 -38.42 -1.73
N ALA A 62 -3.48 -39.08 -1.78
CA ALA A 62 -3.86 -39.92 -2.91
C ALA A 62 -3.91 -39.11 -4.22
N ARG A 63 -4.54 -37.92 -4.18
CA ARG A 63 -4.60 -37.01 -5.32
C ARG A 63 -3.22 -36.53 -5.79
N LEU A 64 -2.34 -36.18 -4.86
CA LEU A 64 -0.95 -35.79 -5.19
C LEU A 64 -0.20 -36.92 -5.89
N ASN A 65 -0.34 -38.16 -5.41
CA ASN A 65 0.34 -39.30 -6.01
C ASN A 65 -0.19 -39.60 -7.42
N GLU A 66 -1.50 -39.52 -7.62
CA GLU A 66 -2.13 -39.65 -8.95
C GLU A 66 -1.60 -38.59 -9.93
N GLN A 67 -1.54 -37.33 -9.51
CA GLN A 67 -1.03 -36.23 -10.34
C GLN A 67 0.46 -36.38 -10.67
N ARG A 68 1.30 -36.79 -9.70
CA ARG A 68 2.72 -37.07 -9.93
C ARG A 68 2.93 -38.21 -10.92
N GLU A 69 2.16 -39.28 -10.82
CA GLU A 69 2.24 -40.43 -11.73
C GLU A 69 1.77 -40.06 -13.15
N ALA A 70 0.68 -39.29 -13.26
CA ALA A 70 0.20 -38.75 -14.52
C ALA A 70 1.27 -37.86 -15.19
N LEU A 71 1.94 -37.00 -14.40
CA LEU A 71 3.00 -36.12 -14.89
C LEU A 71 4.21 -36.91 -15.39
N ALA A 72 4.66 -37.90 -14.61
CA ALA A 72 5.77 -38.76 -14.99
C ALA A 72 5.47 -39.54 -16.28
N THR A 73 4.25 -40.07 -16.41
CA THR A 73 3.81 -40.77 -17.63
C THR A 73 3.81 -39.84 -18.84
N MET A 74 3.25 -38.64 -18.70
CA MET A 74 3.21 -37.64 -19.77
C MET A 74 4.61 -37.18 -20.19
N GLN A 75 5.52 -36.98 -19.24
CA GLN A 75 6.92 -36.62 -19.51
C GLN A 75 7.69 -37.76 -20.21
N GLN A 76 7.39 -39.01 -19.89
CA GLN A 76 7.99 -40.16 -20.56
C GLN A 76 7.52 -40.28 -22.02
N GLU A 77 6.25 -40.00 -22.28
CA GLU A 77 5.66 -40.10 -23.63
C GLU A 77 6.03 -38.91 -24.52
N GLN A 78 6.01 -37.70 -23.97
CA GLN A 78 6.11 -36.45 -24.73
C GLN A 78 7.44 -35.69 -24.53
N GLY A 79 8.30 -36.15 -23.62
CA GLY A 79 9.50 -35.46 -23.18
C GLY A 79 9.22 -34.41 -22.09
N THR A 80 10.27 -33.91 -21.44
CA THR A 80 10.19 -32.98 -20.30
C THR A 80 9.48 -31.65 -20.64
N PHE A 81 9.56 -31.21 -21.90
CA PHE A 81 8.91 -29.97 -22.34
C PHE A 81 7.59 -30.20 -23.09
N GLY A 82 7.20 -31.47 -23.29
CA GLY A 82 5.98 -31.84 -24.01
C GLY A 82 5.99 -31.51 -25.51
N GLN A 83 5.38 -32.37 -26.32
CA GLN A 83 4.95 -31.98 -27.68
C GLN A 83 3.60 -31.26 -27.65
N ASN A 84 2.77 -31.54 -26.64
CA ASN A 84 1.55 -30.79 -26.34
C ASN A 84 1.73 -30.00 -25.04
N SER A 85 2.10 -28.72 -25.15
CA SER A 85 2.36 -27.85 -23.99
C SER A 85 1.11 -27.68 -23.11
N ASP A 86 -0.07 -27.63 -23.71
CA ASP A 86 -1.30 -27.22 -23.01
C ASP A 86 -1.74 -28.24 -21.96
N ASP A 87 -1.72 -29.54 -22.29
CA ASP A 87 -2.07 -30.62 -21.36
C ASP A 87 -1.07 -30.70 -20.20
N MET A 88 0.22 -30.52 -20.51
CA MET A 88 1.30 -30.55 -19.53
C MET A 88 1.19 -29.36 -18.56
N LEU A 89 0.93 -28.16 -19.07
CA LEU A 89 0.74 -26.95 -18.27
C LEU A 89 -0.50 -27.07 -17.38
N ALA A 90 -1.61 -27.59 -17.89
CA ALA A 90 -2.82 -27.81 -17.10
C ALA A 90 -2.59 -28.79 -15.94
N LEU A 91 -1.87 -29.89 -16.20
CA LEU A 91 -1.53 -30.87 -15.17
C LEU A 91 -0.59 -30.28 -14.11
N LEU A 92 0.46 -29.55 -14.52
CA LEU A 92 1.38 -28.89 -13.60
C LEU A 92 0.68 -27.81 -12.76
N GLN A 93 -0.25 -27.05 -13.34
CA GLN A 93 -1.06 -26.08 -12.60
C GLN A 93 -1.91 -26.79 -11.53
N SER A 94 -2.61 -27.87 -11.89
CA SER A 94 -3.42 -28.63 -10.94
C SER A 94 -2.60 -29.29 -9.83
N LEU A 95 -1.39 -29.77 -10.17
CA LEU A 95 -0.44 -30.31 -9.20
C LEU A 95 0.03 -29.20 -8.25
N THR A 96 0.40 -28.02 -8.78
CA THR A 96 0.85 -26.87 -7.98
C THR A 96 -0.21 -26.45 -6.95
N GLU A 97 -1.46 -26.29 -7.37
CA GLU A 97 -2.56 -25.95 -6.46
C GLU A 97 -2.71 -26.97 -5.33
N THR A 98 -2.59 -28.25 -5.66
CA THR A 98 -2.70 -29.34 -4.67
C THR A 98 -1.49 -29.38 -3.73
N LEU A 99 -0.29 -29.08 -4.22
CA LEU A 99 0.93 -28.97 -3.42
C LEU A 99 0.89 -27.79 -2.45
N LEU A 100 0.36 -26.63 -2.89
CA LEU A 100 0.17 -25.46 -2.03
C LEU A 100 -0.84 -25.74 -0.92
N LEU A 101 -1.95 -26.43 -1.22
CA LEU A 101 -2.90 -26.90 -0.21
C LEU A 101 -2.25 -27.85 0.81
N ALA A 102 -1.34 -28.71 0.35
CA ALA A 102 -0.58 -29.62 1.20
C ALA A 102 0.60 -28.96 1.94
N ARG A 103 0.84 -27.65 1.74
CA ARG A 103 2.01 -26.90 2.23
C ARG A 103 3.36 -27.50 1.80
N ALA A 104 3.39 -28.20 0.67
CA ALA A 104 4.59 -28.75 0.05
C ALA A 104 5.25 -27.70 -0.87
N GLU A 105 5.62 -26.54 -0.28
CA GLU A 105 6.04 -25.34 -1.02
C GLU A 105 7.29 -25.55 -1.89
N GLY A 106 8.24 -26.39 -1.45
CA GLY A 106 9.44 -26.70 -2.24
C GLY A 106 9.12 -27.41 -3.56
N GLU A 107 8.24 -28.42 -3.51
CA GLU A 107 7.84 -29.16 -4.71
C GLU A 107 6.90 -28.32 -5.59
N ALA A 108 6.06 -27.46 -4.99
CA ALA A 108 5.26 -26.50 -5.73
C ALA A 108 6.15 -25.53 -6.53
N LEU A 109 7.25 -25.06 -5.93
CA LEU A 109 8.24 -24.20 -6.59
C LEU A 109 8.92 -24.93 -7.78
N ASP A 110 9.26 -26.21 -7.63
CA ASP A 110 9.82 -27.01 -8.72
C ASP A 110 8.83 -27.15 -9.89
N ALA A 111 7.55 -27.44 -9.59
CA ALA A 111 6.49 -27.54 -10.60
C ALA A 111 6.28 -26.20 -11.32
N LEU A 112 6.26 -25.08 -10.60
CA LEU A 112 6.16 -23.73 -11.17
C LEU A 112 7.36 -23.37 -12.06
N ASN A 113 8.58 -23.70 -11.63
CA ASN A 113 9.77 -23.48 -12.45
C ASN A 113 9.74 -24.31 -13.75
N GLN A 114 9.21 -25.54 -13.69
CA GLN A 114 9.00 -26.35 -14.89
C GLN A 114 7.96 -25.72 -15.83
N GLN A 115 6.82 -25.24 -15.30
CA GLN A 115 5.83 -24.50 -16.10
C GLN A 115 6.46 -23.30 -16.80
N LEU A 116 7.22 -22.48 -16.06
CA LEU A 116 7.90 -21.32 -16.61
C LEU A 116 8.86 -21.70 -17.74
N GLN A 117 9.59 -22.80 -17.59
CA GLN A 117 10.51 -23.27 -18.63
C GLN A 117 9.76 -23.78 -19.87
N ILE A 118 8.64 -24.48 -19.71
CA ILE A 118 7.79 -24.92 -20.83
C ILE A 118 7.28 -23.70 -21.61
N ILE A 119 6.74 -22.70 -20.91
CA ILE A 119 6.24 -21.47 -21.53
C ILE A 119 7.37 -20.76 -22.28
N LYS A 120 8.57 -20.63 -21.70
CA LYS A 120 9.72 -20.00 -22.36
C LYS A 120 10.13 -20.73 -23.64
N VAL A 121 10.02 -22.06 -23.68
CA VAL A 121 10.41 -22.89 -24.83
C VAL A 121 9.37 -22.82 -25.94
N HIS A 122 8.07 -22.86 -25.61
CA HIS A 122 6.98 -22.91 -26.60
C HIS A 122 6.48 -21.53 -27.03
N ASP A 123 6.29 -20.62 -26.07
CA ASP A 123 5.68 -19.30 -26.32
C ASP A 123 6.73 -18.19 -26.43
N GLY A 124 7.97 -18.48 -26.02
CA GLY A 124 9.12 -17.59 -26.11
C GLY A 124 9.43 -16.82 -24.83
N LEU A 125 10.62 -16.21 -24.82
CA LEU A 125 11.22 -15.58 -23.63
C LEU A 125 10.48 -14.34 -23.10
N TYR A 126 9.58 -13.75 -23.87
CA TYR A 126 8.81 -12.55 -23.52
C TYR A 126 7.30 -12.79 -23.52
N SER A 127 6.87 -14.06 -23.53
CA SER A 127 5.45 -14.43 -23.49
C SER A 127 4.76 -13.91 -22.23
N GLU A 128 3.58 -13.32 -22.40
CA GLU A 128 2.73 -12.88 -21.29
C GLU A 128 2.26 -14.04 -20.39
N ALA A 129 2.20 -15.26 -20.92
CA ALA A 129 1.83 -16.45 -20.16
C ALA A 129 2.80 -16.73 -19.00
N GLN A 130 4.02 -16.17 -19.04
CA GLN A 130 4.98 -16.28 -17.94
C GLN A 130 4.54 -15.51 -16.69
N ILE A 131 3.77 -14.43 -16.82
CA ILE A 131 3.51 -13.49 -15.73
C ILE A 131 2.73 -14.14 -14.58
N PRO A 132 1.61 -14.84 -14.80
CA PRO A 132 0.88 -15.48 -13.71
C PRO A 132 1.72 -16.52 -12.96
N VAL A 133 2.61 -17.23 -13.66
CA VAL A 133 3.53 -18.22 -13.06
C VAL A 133 4.61 -17.51 -12.24
N LEU A 134 5.19 -16.42 -12.74
CA LEU A 134 6.17 -15.62 -12.01
C LEU A 134 5.60 -15.03 -10.71
N LEU A 135 4.36 -14.53 -10.75
CA LEU A 135 3.69 -14.01 -9.56
C LEU A 135 3.46 -15.09 -8.51
N GLN A 136 3.05 -16.30 -8.91
CA GLN A 136 2.94 -17.45 -7.99
C GLN A 136 4.30 -17.87 -7.42
N ILE A 137 5.36 -17.85 -8.24
CA ILE A 137 6.73 -18.12 -7.77
C ILE A 137 7.12 -17.12 -6.69
N VAL A 138 6.84 -15.82 -6.88
CA VAL A 138 7.10 -14.79 -5.86
C VAL A 138 6.38 -15.11 -4.55
N ASP A 139 5.10 -15.47 -4.62
CA ASP A 139 4.30 -15.77 -3.42
C ASP A 139 4.87 -16.98 -2.66
N VAL A 140 5.28 -18.03 -3.37
CA VAL A 140 5.90 -19.22 -2.77
C VAL A 140 7.28 -18.91 -2.17
N LEU A 141 8.11 -18.15 -2.87
CA LEU A 141 9.42 -17.73 -2.36
C LEU A 141 9.31 -16.86 -1.11
N ALA A 142 8.33 -15.95 -1.08
CA ALA A 142 8.04 -15.11 0.08
C ALA A 142 7.61 -15.96 1.29
N GLY A 143 6.77 -16.97 1.08
CA GLY A 143 6.41 -17.97 2.11
C GLY A 143 7.62 -18.72 2.66
N GLN A 144 8.57 -19.07 1.78
CA GLN A 144 9.84 -19.71 2.16
C GLN A 144 10.91 -18.75 2.69
N ARG A 145 10.62 -17.44 2.79
CA ARG A 145 11.55 -16.37 3.20
C ARG A 145 12.80 -16.26 2.31
N GLN A 146 12.67 -16.64 1.05
CA GLN A 146 13.71 -16.52 0.01
C GLN A 146 13.66 -15.12 -0.61
N TRP A 147 13.98 -14.11 0.20
CA TRP A 147 13.77 -12.69 -0.13
C TRP A 147 14.66 -12.15 -1.26
N GLU A 148 15.76 -12.83 -1.55
CA GLU A 148 16.63 -12.52 -2.70
C GLU A 148 15.98 -12.90 -4.00
N GLU A 149 15.49 -14.12 -4.03
CA GLU A 149 14.80 -14.69 -5.16
C GLU A 149 13.49 -13.94 -5.39
N VAL A 150 12.78 -13.51 -4.34
CA VAL A 150 11.61 -12.60 -4.46
C VAL A 150 11.99 -11.33 -5.22
N SER A 151 13.04 -10.64 -4.78
CA SER A 151 13.48 -9.40 -5.43
C SER A 151 13.84 -9.63 -6.90
N ASP A 152 14.62 -10.67 -7.18
CA ASP A 152 15.08 -10.96 -8.54
C ASP A 152 13.93 -11.34 -9.48
N ARG A 153 12.89 -11.98 -8.96
CA ARG A 153 11.68 -12.30 -9.74
C ARG A 153 10.82 -11.06 -10.00
N LEU A 154 10.69 -10.15 -9.02
CA LEU A 154 9.98 -8.88 -9.21
C LEU A 154 10.72 -7.98 -10.22
N ASP A 155 12.06 -7.92 -10.15
CA ASP A 155 12.90 -7.23 -11.15
C ASP A 155 12.73 -7.83 -12.54
N TYR A 156 12.65 -9.16 -12.64
CA TYR A 156 12.44 -9.84 -13.92
C TYR A 156 11.06 -9.51 -14.52
N ILE A 157 10.00 -9.45 -13.72
CA ILE A 157 8.66 -9.03 -14.17
C ILE A 157 8.72 -7.60 -14.71
N HIS A 158 9.30 -6.67 -13.94
CA HIS A 158 9.46 -5.28 -14.36
C HIS A 158 10.24 -5.15 -15.67
N TRP A 159 11.36 -5.88 -15.81
CA TRP A 159 12.16 -5.91 -17.03
C TRP A 159 11.42 -6.50 -18.24
N MET A 160 10.56 -7.50 -18.02
CA MET A 160 9.84 -8.21 -19.09
C MET A 160 8.67 -7.39 -19.64
N LEU A 161 7.91 -6.69 -18.78
CA LEU A 161 6.71 -5.94 -19.18
C LEU A 161 6.87 -4.99 -20.39
N PRO A 162 7.91 -4.12 -20.48
CA PRO A 162 8.08 -3.25 -21.63
C PRO A 162 8.51 -4.02 -22.89
N ARG A 163 8.96 -5.27 -22.75
CA ARG A 163 9.39 -6.16 -23.84
C ARG A 163 8.31 -7.11 -24.31
N THR A 164 7.10 -7.02 -23.74
CA THR A 164 5.90 -7.74 -24.19
C THR A 164 4.97 -6.75 -24.91
N PRO A 165 5.19 -6.47 -26.22
CA PRO A 165 4.45 -5.43 -26.94
C PRO A 165 3.00 -5.80 -27.24
N GLU A 166 2.69 -7.10 -27.31
CA GLU A 166 1.35 -7.61 -27.62
C GLU A 166 0.35 -7.47 -26.46
N MET A 167 0.86 -7.26 -25.24
CA MET A 167 0.04 -7.13 -24.05
C MET A 167 -0.73 -5.80 -24.04
N PRO A 168 -2.07 -5.83 -23.86
CA PRO A 168 -2.88 -4.62 -23.71
C PRO A 168 -2.42 -3.75 -22.53
N LEU A 169 -2.58 -2.43 -22.65
CA LEU A 169 -2.21 -1.46 -21.60
C LEU A 169 -2.85 -1.81 -20.25
N GLU A 170 -4.16 -2.04 -20.21
CA GLU A 170 -4.88 -2.36 -18.97
C GLU A 170 -4.31 -3.62 -18.29
N THR A 171 -3.90 -4.61 -19.08
CA THR A 171 -3.23 -5.81 -18.56
C THR A 171 -1.87 -5.47 -17.97
N LYS A 172 -1.06 -4.63 -18.64
CA LYS A 172 0.23 -4.17 -18.10
C LYS A 172 0.07 -3.44 -16.77
N LEU A 173 -0.89 -2.52 -16.69
CA LEU A 173 -1.18 -1.76 -15.47
C LEU A 173 -1.64 -2.70 -14.33
N THR A 174 -2.47 -3.70 -14.64
CA THR A 174 -2.88 -4.73 -13.67
C THR A 174 -1.68 -5.50 -13.13
N VAL A 175 -0.74 -5.90 -14.00
CA VAL A 175 0.47 -6.62 -13.56
C VAL A 175 1.36 -5.73 -12.70
N LEU A 176 1.54 -4.46 -13.06
CA LEU A 176 2.30 -3.51 -12.25
C LEU A 176 1.67 -3.34 -10.86
N GLN A 177 0.33 -3.22 -10.77
CA GLN A 177 -0.37 -3.17 -9.49
C GLN A 177 -0.16 -4.45 -8.66
N GLN A 178 -0.25 -5.63 -9.29
CA GLN A 178 0.01 -6.91 -8.61
C GLN A 178 1.46 -7.04 -8.11
N THR A 179 2.40 -6.42 -8.81
CA THR A 179 3.82 -6.40 -8.45
C THR A 179 4.08 -5.40 -7.32
N ASP A 180 3.41 -4.24 -7.34
CA ASP A 180 3.40 -3.24 -6.26
C ASP A 180 2.92 -3.85 -4.94
N GLU A 181 1.79 -4.58 -4.95
CA GLU A 181 1.25 -5.25 -3.77
C GLU A 181 2.27 -6.21 -3.12
N ARG A 182 3.05 -6.92 -3.95
CA ARG A 182 4.10 -7.85 -3.49
C ARG A 182 5.35 -7.13 -3.00
N LEU A 183 5.74 -6.02 -3.62
CA LEU A 183 6.80 -5.15 -3.10
C LEU A 183 6.42 -4.56 -1.75
N ARG A 184 5.17 -4.12 -1.61
CA ARG A 184 4.64 -3.63 -0.33
C ARG A 184 4.67 -4.73 0.74
N PHE A 185 4.35 -5.97 0.36
CA PHE A 185 4.49 -7.12 1.25
C PHE A 185 5.95 -7.36 1.66
N ALA A 186 6.88 -7.31 0.71
CA ALA A 186 8.31 -7.43 0.99
C ALA A 186 8.83 -6.28 1.88
N LEU A 187 8.30 -5.05 1.75
CA LEU A 187 8.64 -3.94 2.65
C LEU A 187 8.20 -4.19 4.11
N LEU A 188 7.11 -4.93 4.31
CA LEU A 188 6.63 -5.24 5.65
C LEU A 188 7.28 -6.47 6.26
N HIS A 189 7.50 -7.52 5.47
CA HIS A 189 7.97 -8.82 5.98
C HIS A 189 9.41 -9.16 5.63
N GLY A 190 9.96 -8.52 4.61
CA GLY A 190 11.32 -8.73 4.16
C GLY A 190 12.37 -8.16 5.12
N PRO A 191 13.63 -8.51 4.89
CA PRO A 191 14.72 -8.13 5.78
C PRO A 191 15.09 -6.65 5.57
N ARG A 192 15.47 -5.98 6.67
CA ARG A 192 15.70 -4.53 6.72
C ARG A 192 16.85 -4.03 5.85
N ASP A 193 17.87 -4.86 5.68
CA ASP A 193 19.01 -4.56 4.81
C ASP A 193 18.61 -4.43 3.33
N ARG A 194 17.43 -4.91 2.94
CA ARG A 194 16.88 -4.82 1.57
C ARG A 194 15.77 -3.78 1.41
N GLU A 195 15.29 -3.18 2.49
CA GLU A 195 14.19 -2.22 2.49
C GLU A 195 14.41 -1.06 1.50
N ALA A 196 15.65 -0.58 1.39
CA ALA A 196 16.03 0.45 0.42
C ALA A 196 15.82 0.00 -1.03
N ARG A 197 16.20 -1.23 -1.37
CA ARG A 197 16.01 -1.80 -2.72
C ARG A 197 14.53 -1.92 -3.06
N TYR A 198 13.71 -2.40 -2.11
CA TYR A 198 12.27 -2.51 -2.32
C TYR A 198 11.59 -1.14 -2.52
N LEU A 199 12.02 -0.10 -1.81
CA LEU A 199 11.52 1.26 -2.01
C LEU A 199 11.87 1.83 -3.38
N LEU A 200 13.09 1.59 -3.85
CA LEU A 200 13.53 2.05 -5.17
C LEU A 200 12.79 1.31 -6.29
N GLN A 201 12.62 -0.01 -6.17
CA GLN A 201 11.80 -0.81 -7.08
C GLN A 201 10.33 -0.33 -7.10
N LEU A 202 9.78 0.02 -5.94
CA LEU A 202 8.41 0.54 -5.83
C LEU A 202 8.26 1.86 -6.60
N ARG A 203 9.23 2.78 -6.46
CA ARG A 203 9.25 4.03 -7.24
C ARG A 203 9.34 3.74 -8.74
N GLU A 204 10.30 2.92 -9.17
CA GLU A 204 10.54 2.59 -10.59
C GLU A 204 9.30 1.97 -11.25
N GLN A 205 8.60 1.07 -10.54
CA GLN A 205 7.37 0.46 -11.04
C GLN A 205 6.23 1.47 -11.19
N ARG A 206 6.07 2.38 -10.24
CA ARG A 206 5.03 3.43 -10.30
C ARG A 206 5.34 4.49 -11.36
N GLU A 207 6.62 4.83 -11.55
CA GLU A 207 7.07 5.67 -12.67
C GLU A 207 6.70 5.02 -14.01
N GLN A 208 7.02 3.74 -14.19
CA GLN A 208 6.67 3.01 -15.41
C GLN A 208 5.16 2.96 -15.65
N ALA A 209 4.36 2.72 -14.60
CA ALA A 209 2.90 2.71 -14.72
C ALA A 209 2.36 4.07 -15.20
N LEU A 210 2.86 5.16 -14.63
CA LEU A 210 2.50 6.51 -15.02
C LEU A 210 2.94 6.84 -16.46
N GLU A 211 4.16 6.48 -16.85
CA GLU A 211 4.67 6.66 -18.22
C GLU A 211 3.82 5.92 -19.25
N LEU A 212 3.46 4.66 -18.98
CA LEU A 212 2.60 3.88 -19.86
C LEU A 212 1.21 4.51 -20.04
N ALA A 213 0.63 5.05 -18.96
CA ALA A 213 -0.66 5.72 -19.02
C ALA A 213 -0.58 7.06 -19.78
N LEU A 214 0.50 7.82 -19.61
CA LEU A 214 0.77 9.07 -20.33
C LEU A 214 0.95 8.82 -21.83
N ASP A 215 1.77 7.84 -22.21
CA ASP A 215 2.04 7.49 -23.60
C ASP A 215 0.78 7.01 -24.32
N ALA A 216 -0.12 6.34 -23.61
CA ALA A 216 -1.41 5.90 -24.14
C ALA A 216 -2.48 7.00 -24.17
N GLY A 217 -2.25 8.13 -23.50
CA GLY A 217 -3.24 9.20 -23.33
C GLY A 217 -4.45 8.80 -22.47
N ASN A 218 -4.31 7.83 -21.56
CA ASN A 218 -5.40 7.37 -20.69
C ASN A 218 -5.60 8.34 -19.52
N THR A 219 -6.31 9.44 -19.76
CA THR A 219 -6.46 10.53 -18.78
C THR A 219 -7.17 10.16 -17.48
N GLU A 220 -7.96 9.09 -17.47
CA GLU A 220 -8.76 8.70 -16.29
C GLU A 220 -7.89 8.22 -15.12
N GLN A 221 -6.78 7.53 -15.42
CA GLN A 221 -5.94 6.89 -14.40
C GLN A 221 -4.67 7.67 -14.05
N ILE A 222 -4.30 8.70 -14.83
CA ILE A 222 -3.05 9.47 -14.63
C ILE A 222 -2.97 10.04 -13.21
N ASP A 223 -4.06 10.60 -12.68
CA ASP A 223 -4.05 11.23 -11.35
C ASP A 223 -3.81 10.23 -10.23
N ALA A 224 -4.47 9.07 -10.30
CA ALA A 224 -4.30 8.00 -9.33
C ALA A 224 -2.86 7.47 -9.37
N LEU A 225 -2.35 7.14 -10.56
CA LEU A 225 -0.97 6.65 -10.75
C LEU A 225 0.09 7.68 -10.33
N GLN A 226 -0.16 8.96 -10.61
CA GLN A 226 0.72 10.05 -10.18
C GLN A 226 0.72 10.22 -8.66
N TYR A 227 -0.43 10.05 -8.02
CA TYR A 227 -0.52 10.03 -6.56
C TYR A 227 0.18 8.81 -5.96
N ASP A 228 0.06 7.64 -6.57
CA ASP A 228 0.80 6.45 -6.16
C ASP A 228 2.32 6.71 -6.24
N LEU A 229 2.81 7.31 -7.33
CA LEU A 229 4.21 7.72 -7.43
C LEU A 229 4.60 8.71 -6.31
N ALA A 230 3.72 9.67 -6.01
CA ALA A 230 3.94 10.60 -4.90
C ALA A 230 4.08 9.86 -3.56
N LEU A 231 3.29 8.81 -3.32
CA LEU A 231 3.41 8.00 -2.10
C LEU A 231 4.75 7.24 -2.02
N ALA A 232 5.29 6.73 -3.14
CA ALA A 232 6.60 6.10 -3.14
C ALA A 232 7.72 7.09 -2.75
N GLU A 233 7.68 8.31 -3.29
CA GLU A 233 8.59 9.40 -2.91
C GLU A 233 8.47 9.78 -1.43
N LEU A 234 7.25 9.80 -0.89
CA LEU A 234 7.03 10.00 0.54
C LEU A 234 7.69 8.88 1.36
N TYR A 235 7.48 7.61 0.99
CA TYR A 235 8.08 6.48 1.72
C TYR A 235 9.61 6.51 1.70
N ILE A 236 10.21 6.86 0.55
CA ILE A 236 11.66 7.10 0.45
C ILE A 236 12.09 8.22 1.39
N GLY A 237 11.37 9.36 1.39
CA GLY A 237 11.65 10.47 2.29
C GLY A 237 11.61 10.05 3.76
N LEU A 238 10.55 9.35 4.18
CA LEU A 238 10.39 8.86 5.56
C LEU A 238 11.50 7.86 5.94
N ALA A 239 11.88 6.97 5.02
CA ALA A 239 12.97 6.01 5.23
C ALA A 239 14.34 6.67 5.39
N MET A 240 14.60 7.79 4.72
CA MET A 240 15.84 8.54 4.90
C MET A 240 15.99 9.11 6.32
N VAL A 241 14.88 9.41 7.00
CA VAL A 241 14.86 10.04 8.33
C VAL A 241 15.00 9.02 9.47
N THR A 242 14.70 7.74 9.27
CA THR A 242 14.76 6.72 10.34
C THR A 242 16.19 6.44 10.82
N THR A 243 17.23 6.92 10.11
CA THR A 243 18.65 6.75 10.47
C THR A 243 19.07 5.29 10.69
N THR A 244 18.50 4.37 9.91
CA THR A 244 18.83 2.93 9.90
C THR A 244 19.77 2.58 8.73
N ASP A 245 20.14 1.30 8.60
CA ASP A 245 20.86 0.79 7.42
C ASP A 245 20.12 1.14 6.11
N THR A 246 18.77 1.15 6.15
CA THR A 246 17.89 1.59 5.06
C THR A 246 18.23 3.01 4.60
N SER A 247 18.43 3.96 5.54
CA SER A 247 18.74 5.34 5.17
C SER A 247 20.13 5.47 4.53
N GLN A 248 21.10 4.69 5.00
CA GLN A 248 22.44 4.63 4.38
C GLN A 248 22.37 4.13 2.95
N ALA A 249 21.70 2.99 2.74
CA ALA A 249 21.56 2.39 1.42
C ALA A 249 20.86 3.37 0.45
N LEU A 250 19.75 3.99 0.86
CA LEU A 250 19.05 4.99 0.05
C LEU A 250 19.93 6.19 -0.30
N ILE A 251 20.70 6.72 0.67
CA ILE A 251 21.58 7.87 0.42
C ILE A 251 22.74 7.49 -0.52
N ASN A 252 23.29 6.29 -0.38
CA ASN A 252 24.37 5.82 -1.24
C ASN A 252 23.88 5.66 -2.69
N GLU A 253 22.69 5.07 -2.89
CA GLU A 253 22.09 4.86 -4.21
C GLU A 253 21.61 6.18 -4.85
N GLU A 254 20.89 7.03 -4.11
CA GLU A 254 20.33 8.28 -4.66
C GLU A 254 21.36 9.40 -4.87
N HIS A 255 22.45 9.42 -4.09
CA HIS A 255 23.43 10.51 -4.12
C HIS A 255 24.84 10.06 -4.48
N GLY A 256 25.06 8.78 -4.75
CA GLY A 256 26.35 8.25 -5.22
C GLY A 256 27.51 8.49 -4.25
N ILE A 257 27.23 8.58 -2.94
CA ILE A 257 28.25 8.76 -1.91
C ILE A 257 28.72 7.38 -1.46
N PRO A 258 29.93 6.91 -1.80
CA PRO A 258 30.41 5.62 -1.34
C PRO A 258 30.67 5.67 0.17
N SER A 259 29.97 4.83 0.93
CA SER A 259 30.27 4.59 2.34
C SER A 259 31.60 3.82 2.44
N THR A 260 32.66 4.49 2.89
CA THR A 260 34.02 3.90 2.98
C THR A 260 34.28 3.10 4.25
N THR A 261 33.27 2.93 5.12
CA THR A 261 33.46 2.31 6.43
C THR A 261 32.62 1.03 6.55
N PRO A 262 33.23 -0.16 6.74
CA PRO A 262 32.49 -1.40 6.98
C PRO A 262 31.74 -1.34 8.31
N LEU A 263 30.52 -1.85 8.28
CA LEU A 263 29.48 -1.76 9.32
C LEU A 263 29.95 -2.36 10.66
N ARG A 264 29.80 -1.59 11.75
CA ARG A 264 29.65 -2.16 13.10
C ARG A 264 28.16 -2.35 13.36
N PRO A 265 27.68 -3.54 13.75
CA PRO A 265 26.29 -3.74 14.10
C PRO A 265 26.03 -3.17 15.49
N LEU A 266 25.60 -1.92 15.66
CA LEU A 266 25.35 -1.36 16.99
C LEU A 266 24.23 -0.31 17.08
N GLN A 267 23.36 -0.56 18.07
CA GLN A 267 22.66 0.34 19.00
C GLN A 267 22.25 1.73 18.48
N ARG A 268 20.92 1.98 18.49
CA ARG A 268 20.22 3.27 18.33
C ARG A 268 21.17 4.48 18.25
N ILE A 269 21.22 5.12 17.10
CA ILE A 269 21.85 6.43 16.93
C ILE A 269 21.11 7.41 17.83
N THR A 270 21.76 7.90 18.88
CA THR A 270 21.12 8.81 19.86
C THR A 270 21.68 10.22 19.82
N SER A 271 22.84 10.44 19.20
CA SER A 271 23.50 11.74 19.19
C SER A 271 23.98 12.18 17.80
N VAL A 272 24.16 13.49 17.64
CA VAL A 272 24.81 14.09 16.46
C VAL A 272 26.23 13.54 16.28
N SER A 273 26.93 13.23 17.38
CA SER A 273 28.26 12.60 17.33
C SER A 273 28.20 11.19 16.75
N ASP A 274 27.13 10.43 17.00
CA ASP A 274 26.95 9.09 16.43
C ASP A 274 26.71 9.19 14.92
N LEU A 275 25.88 10.16 14.49
CA LEU A 275 25.67 10.47 13.06
C LEU A 275 26.96 10.91 12.37
N GLU A 276 27.73 11.80 13.00
CA GLU A 276 29.02 12.26 12.47
C GLU A 276 30.07 11.14 12.43
N THR A 277 30.03 10.19 13.36
CA THR A 277 30.92 9.01 13.36
C THR A 277 30.54 8.01 12.28
N MET A 278 29.25 7.83 12.05
CA MET A 278 28.71 6.83 11.12
C MET A 278 28.77 7.28 9.66
N TYR A 279 28.56 8.57 9.40
CA TYR A 279 28.48 9.10 8.04
C TYR A 279 29.56 10.17 7.73
N GLY A 280 30.18 10.79 8.75
CA GLY A 280 31.17 11.88 8.61
C GLY A 280 30.63 13.27 9.04
N SER A 281 31.50 14.28 9.13
CA SER A 281 31.20 15.62 9.70
C SER A 281 30.25 16.53 8.89
N ARG A 282 29.62 16.03 7.81
CA ARG A 282 28.73 16.80 6.91
C ARG A 282 27.37 16.16 6.65
N THR A 283 27.01 15.12 7.39
CA THR A 283 26.02 14.14 6.92
C THR A 283 24.61 14.37 7.41
N THR A 284 24.46 15.12 8.51
CA THR A 284 23.19 15.77 8.85
C THR A 284 22.67 16.59 7.67
N THR A 285 23.55 17.26 6.91
CA THR A 285 23.15 18.02 5.71
C THR A 285 22.82 17.15 4.49
N VAL A 286 23.39 15.95 4.40
CA VAL A 286 23.11 15.01 3.30
C VAL A 286 21.76 14.34 3.53
N ILE A 287 21.52 13.80 4.72
CA ILE A 287 20.23 13.20 5.09
C ILE A 287 19.11 14.24 4.98
N GLU A 288 19.32 15.45 5.52
CA GLU A 288 18.33 16.53 5.43
C GLU A 288 18.04 16.93 3.97
N ARG A 289 19.08 17.02 3.12
CA ARG A 289 18.90 17.34 1.70
C ARG A 289 18.17 16.23 0.96
N ALA A 290 18.53 14.97 1.21
CA ALA A 290 17.92 13.80 0.59
C ALA A 290 16.43 13.73 0.94
N HIS A 291 16.11 13.78 2.23
CA HIS A 291 14.74 13.84 2.74
C HIS A 291 13.98 15.04 2.14
N ARG A 292 14.58 16.25 2.15
CA ARG A 292 13.93 17.44 1.59
C ARG A 292 13.68 17.29 0.09
N SER A 293 14.59 16.65 -0.65
CA SER A 293 14.44 16.38 -2.08
C SER A 293 13.25 15.45 -2.34
N ALA A 294 13.21 14.28 -1.69
CA ALA A 294 12.12 13.32 -1.81
C ALA A 294 10.76 13.93 -1.41
N MET A 295 10.70 14.65 -0.29
CA MET A 295 9.48 15.33 0.15
C MET A 295 9.05 16.49 -0.78
N THR A 296 10.00 17.13 -1.45
CA THR A 296 9.69 18.16 -2.46
C THR A 296 9.12 17.51 -3.71
N ARG A 297 9.68 16.37 -4.16
CA ARG A 297 9.15 15.61 -5.30
C ARG A 297 7.75 15.09 -5.02
N HIS A 298 7.52 14.50 -3.84
CA HIS A 298 6.18 14.10 -3.37
C HIS A 298 5.18 15.26 -3.46
N TYR A 299 5.53 16.44 -2.94
CA TYR A 299 4.67 17.62 -2.99
C TYR A 299 4.38 18.07 -4.43
N GLN A 300 5.42 18.14 -5.28
CA GLN A 300 5.28 18.56 -6.68
C GLN A 300 4.36 17.63 -7.48
N LEU A 301 4.48 16.32 -7.27
CA LEU A 301 3.61 15.35 -7.93
C LEU A 301 2.13 15.57 -7.57
N ILE A 302 1.80 15.98 -6.35
CA ILE A 302 0.42 16.29 -5.96
C ILE A 302 -0.01 17.65 -6.53
N GLU A 303 0.89 18.64 -6.56
CA GLU A 303 0.63 19.97 -7.10
C GLU A 303 0.30 19.92 -8.61
N GLU A 304 1.07 19.14 -9.37
CA GLU A 304 0.85 18.89 -10.80
C GLU A 304 -0.52 18.24 -11.11
N ILE A 305 -1.09 17.43 -10.19
CA ILE A 305 -2.47 16.93 -10.32
C ILE A 305 -3.46 18.11 -10.25
N GLY A 306 -3.24 19.05 -9.31
CA GLY A 306 -4.08 20.24 -9.15
C GLY A 306 -4.02 21.22 -10.31
N GLU A 307 -2.87 21.33 -10.96
CA GLU A 307 -2.75 22.13 -12.19
C GLU A 307 -3.61 21.55 -13.33
N ARG A 308 -3.72 20.22 -13.43
CA ARG A 308 -4.55 19.54 -14.44
C ARG A 308 -6.05 19.58 -14.14
N GLN A 309 -6.44 19.49 -12.85
CA GLN A 309 -7.84 19.40 -12.42
C GLN A 309 -8.51 20.74 -12.03
N SER A 310 -7.98 21.86 -12.53
CA SER A 310 -8.19 23.20 -11.98
C SER A 310 -9.61 23.81 -12.09
N GLU A 311 -10.63 23.10 -12.55
CA GLU A 311 -11.95 23.70 -12.86
C GLU A 311 -13.00 23.59 -11.74
N GLU A 312 -12.94 22.58 -10.87
CA GLU A 312 -13.98 22.34 -9.85
C GLU A 312 -13.52 22.72 -8.43
N PRO A 313 -14.30 23.51 -7.66
CA PRO A 313 -13.89 23.99 -6.34
C PRO A 313 -13.74 22.86 -5.32
N GLU A 314 -14.55 21.81 -5.40
CA GLU A 314 -14.43 20.63 -4.53
C GLU A 314 -13.12 19.88 -4.77
N VAL A 315 -12.76 19.68 -6.04
CA VAL A 315 -11.52 19.01 -6.43
C VAL A 315 -10.31 19.82 -5.96
N GLN A 316 -10.33 21.14 -6.14
CA GLN A 316 -9.30 22.03 -5.63
C GLN A 316 -9.22 21.96 -4.09
N ALA A 317 -10.35 21.90 -3.39
CA ALA A 317 -10.39 21.78 -1.93
C ALA A 317 -9.73 20.48 -1.46
N MET A 318 -10.07 19.35 -2.10
CA MET A 318 -9.45 18.05 -1.81
C MET A 318 -7.94 18.10 -2.04
N LEU A 319 -7.48 18.65 -3.16
CA LEU A 319 -6.04 18.75 -3.46
C LEU A 319 -5.31 19.68 -2.47
N LYS A 320 -5.95 20.75 -1.99
CA LYS A 320 -5.41 21.55 -0.89
C LYS A 320 -5.27 20.75 0.41
N LEU A 321 -6.20 19.84 0.73
CA LEU A 321 -6.03 18.93 1.87
C LEU A 321 -4.80 18.03 1.69
N TYR A 322 -4.65 17.39 0.52
CA TYR A 322 -3.50 16.52 0.25
C TYR A 322 -2.17 17.28 0.35
N LEU A 323 -2.08 18.48 -0.22
CA LEU A 323 -0.89 19.34 -0.07
C LEU A 323 -0.64 19.74 1.40
N GLY A 324 -1.71 20.03 2.14
CA GLY A 324 -1.64 20.29 3.59
C GLY A 324 -1.08 19.11 4.37
N ASP A 325 -1.53 17.90 4.07
CA ASP A 325 -1.04 16.66 4.67
C ASP A 325 0.43 16.40 4.33
N SER A 326 0.84 16.60 3.07
CA SER A 326 2.24 16.48 2.64
C SER A 326 3.16 17.46 3.39
N VAL A 327 2.71 18.71 3.55
CA VAL A 327 3.44 19.74 4.30
C VAL A 327 3.50 19.38 5.78
N LEU A 328 2.41 18.86 6.35
CA LEU A 328 2.37 18.40 7.74
C LEU A 328 3.35 17.25 7.96
N LEU A 329 3.30 16.20 7.14
CA LEU A 329 4.22 15.07 7.18
C LEU A 329 5.67 15.55 7.12
N ARG A 330 6.01 16.42 6.15
CA ARG A 330 7.36 16.99 6.04
C ARG A 330 7.79 17.69 7.33
N GLN A 331 6.95 18.53 7.91
CA GLN A 331 7.27 19.27 9.14
C GLN A 331 7.41 18.37 10.37
N GLN A 332 6.66 17.28 10.43
CA GLN A 332 6.70 16.35 11.55
C GLN A 332 7.88 15.39 11.47
N TYR A 333 8.35 15.04 10.26
CA TYR A 333 9.50 14.15 10.05
C TYR A 333 10.81 14.87 9.70
N GLU A 334 10.83 16.21 9.58
CA GLU A 334 12.08 16.94 9.36
C GLU A 334 13.04 16.81 10.56
N LEU A 335 14.28 16.39 10.28
CA LEU A 335 15.36 16.31 11.27
C LEU A 335 15.70 17.72 11.76
N ARG A 336 15.41 18.01 13.03
CA ARG A 336 15.77 19.27 13.67
C ARG A 336 17.13 19.18 14.33
N THR A 337 18.05 20.05 13.93
CA THR A 337 19.40 20.15 14.49
C THR A 337 19.33 20.44 15.99
N GLY A 338 19.86 19.52 16.82
CA GLY A 338 20.01 19.72 18.27
C GLY A 338 18.84 19.24 19.14
N THR A 339 17.72 18.82 18.55
CA THR A 339 16.72 18.01 19.26
C THR A 339 16.97 16.55 18.94
N LEU A 340 17.24 15.77 19.98
CA LEU A 340 17.29 14.31 19.94
C LEU A 340 16.11 13.78 19.12
N ILE A 341 16.30 12.65 18.42
CA ILE A 341 15.20 11.79 17.97
C ILE A 341 14.51 11.29 19.26
N SER A 342 13.70 12.17 19.87
CA SER A 342 12.96 11.93 21.10
C SER A 342 11.51 11.61 20.74
N ASP A 343 10.77 11.10 21.71
CA ASP A 343 9.36 10.72 21.60
C ASP A 343 8.44 11.81 20.97
N ALA A 344 8.86 13.08 20.98
CA ALA A 344 8.20 14.17 20.26
C ALA A 344 8.94 14.48 18.95
N ARG A 345 8.30 14.19 17.81
CA ARG A 345 8.83 14.52 16.47
C ARG A 345 8.43 15.94 16.07
N GLY A 346 9.24 16.58 15.23
CA GLY A 346 8.88 17.83 14.57
C GLY A 346 8.46 18.98 15.50
N SER A 347 7.34 19.61 15.18
CA SER A 347 6.83 20.82 15.84
C SER A 347 5.51 20.53 16.52
N ASN A 348 5.33 21.01 17.76
CA ASN A 348 4.02 21.00 18.44
C ASN A 348 2.98 21.90 17.76
N ASN A 349 3.41 22.74 16.81
CA ASN A 349 2.55 23.61 16.01
C ASN A 349 2.32 23.01 14.63
N ILE A 350 1.12 23.22 14.09
CA ILE A 350 0.72 22.80 12.74
C ILE A 350 1.50 23.50 11.60
N GLY A 351 2.16 24.63 11.89
CA GLY A 351 3.01 25.32 10.92
C GLY A 351 2.24 25.78 9.67
N SER A 352 2.91 25.73 8.51
CA SER A 352 2.32 26.15 7.24
C SER A 352 1.20 25.25 6.72
N ALA A 353 1.04 24.03 7.24
CA ALA A 353 -0.06 23.14 6.83
C ALA A 353 -1.45 23.75 7.16
N ALA A 354 -1.55 24.57 8.21
CA ALA A 354 -2.80 25.24 8.57
C ALA A 354 -3.33 26.17 7.49
N THR A 355 -2.48 26.78 6.67
CA THR A 355 -2.94 27.63 5.57
C THR A 355 -3.65 26.78 4.51
N TYR A 356 -3.08 25.63 4.14
CA TYR A 356 -3.70 24.72 3.18
C TYR A 356 -5.06 24.19 3.67
N TYR A 357 -5.19 23.85 4.96
CA TYR A 357 -6.48 23.40 5.51
C TYR A 357 -7.55 24.51 5.52
N ARG A 358 -7.18 25.77 5.81
CA ARG A 358 -8.10 26.91 5.74
C ARG A 358 -8.51 27.25 4.31
N ASP A 359 -7.56 27.15 3.38
CA ASP A 359 -7.82 27.35 1.94
C ASP A 359 -8.77 26.24 1.43
N ALA A 360 -8.50 24.98 1.79
CA ALA A 360 -9.38 23.85 1.48
C ALA A 360 -10.79 24.07 2.04
N TRP A 361 -10.91 24.50 3.31
CA TRP A 361 -12.19 24.81 3.93
C TRP A 361 -12.99 25.85 3.14
N THR A 362 -12.31 26.92 2.71
CA THR A 362 -12.93 27.99 1.93
C THR A 362 -13.46 27.45 0.60
N LEU A 363 -12.66 26.64 -0.09
CA LEU A 363 -13.05 26.02 -1.37
C LEU A 363 -14.20 25.02 -1.21
N PHE A 364 -14.27 24.24 -0.12
CA PHE A 364 -15.43 23.39 0.15
C PHE A 364 -16.72 24.20 0.33
N LYS A 365 -16.64 25.37 0.99
CA LYS A 365 -17.80 26.25 1.11
C LYS A 365 -18.22 26.82 -0.24
N GLU A 366 -17.27 27.15 -1.10
CA GLU A 366 -17.54 27.57 -2.48
C GLU A 366 -18.17 26.44 -3.31
N ALA A 367 -17.80 25.19 -3.05
CA ALA A 367 -18.42 24.00 -3.64
C ALA A 367 -19.83 23.69 -3.09
N GLY A 368 -20.29 24.41 -2.06
CA GLY A 368 -21.65 24.31 -1.54
C GLY A 368 -21.82 23.49 -0.26
N TYR A 369 -20.72 23.04 0.35
CA TYR A 369 -20.77 22.36 1.65
C TYR A 369 -21.07 23.34 2.79
N SER A 370 -21.95 22.93 3.72
CA SER A 370 -22.23 23.70 4.93
C SER A 370 -21.16 23.52 6.01
N ASP A 371 -20.99 24.52 6.87
CA ASP A 371 -20.05 24.42 8.01
C ASP A 371 -20.39 23.21 8.91
N SER A 372 -21.68 22.85 9.05
CA SER A 372 -22.08 21.66 9.82
C SER A 372 -21.64 20.34 9.17
N GLU A 373 -21.71 20.23 7.85
CA GLU A 373 -21.28 19.03 7.12
C GLU A 373 -19.76 18.88 7.20
N LEU A 374 -19.02 19.97 6.99
CA LEU A 374 -17.56 19.97 7.07
C LEU A 374 -17.09 19.69 8.50
N ASN A 375 -17.68 20.33 9.51
CA ASN A 375 -17.34 20.08 10.91
C ASN A 375 -17.63 18.62 11.31
N ALA A 376 -18.72 18.02 10.80
CA ALA A 376 -19.01 16.60 11.05
C ALA A 376 -18.00 15.68 10.35
N TYR A 377 -17.60 16.00 9.12
CA TYR A 377 -16.63 15.21 8.37
C TYR A 377 -15.23 15.26 9.00
N PHE A 378 -14.71 16.46 9.26
CA PHE A 378 -13.37 16.67 9.82
C PHE A 378 -13.30 16.49 11.35
N ALA A 379 -14.41 16.16 12.01
CA ALA A 379 -14.41 15.70 13.39
C ALA A 379 -13.61 14.41 13.55
N CYS A 380 -13.62 13.52 12.55
CA CYS A 380 -12.82 12.30 12.55
C CYS A 380 -11.39 12.59 12.06
N PRO A 381 -10.36 12.32 12.86
CA PRO A 381 -8.98 12.37 12.40
C PRO A 381 -8.75 11.27 11.36
N ALA A 382 -7.95 11.58 10.34
CA ALA A 382 -7.55 10.62 9.31
C ALA A 382 -6.09 10.19 9.55
N LEU A 383 -5.79 8.90 9.41
CA LEU A 383 -4.40 8.42 9.43
C LEU A 383 -3.70 8.86 8.14
N LEU A 384 -2.51 9.44 8.25
CA LEU A 384 -1.73 9.94 7.12
C LEU A 384 -0.51 9.05 6.83
N PRO A 385 -0.10 8.93 5.55
CA PRO A 385 -0.79 9.46 4.37
C PRO A 385 -2.05 8.66 4.05
N LEU A 386 -2.98 9.31 3.35
CA LEU A 386 -4.07 8.59 2.70
C LEU A 386 -3.49 7.73 1.58
N GLN A 387 -3.95 6.48 1.46
CA GLN A 387 -3.34 5.54 0.52
C GLN A 387 -3.92 5.63 -0.89
N THR A 388 -5.13 6.18 -1.03
CA THR A 388 -5.80 6.39 -2.32
C THR A 388 -6.17 7.85 -2.52
N LEU A 389 -6.02 8.32 -3.76
CA LEU A 389 -6.51 9.63 -4.16
C LEU A 389 -8.05 9.62 -4.24
N SER A 390 -8.70 10.57 -3.58
CA SER A 390 -10.13 10.86 -3.73
C SER A 390 -10.28 12.35 -4.00
N LEU A 391 -10.82 12.70 -5.16
CA LEU A 391 -11.07 14.10 -5.54
C LEU A 391 -12.44 14.60 -5.10
N GLU A 392 -13.25 13.73 -4.50
CA GLU A 392 -14.57 14.03 -3.95
C GLU A 392 -14.61 13.82 -2.42
N LEU A 393 -15.42 14.64 -1.74
CA LEU A 393 -15.67 14.54 -0.30
C LEU A 393 -16.76 13.50 -0.03
N LYS A 394 -16.36 12.27 0.29
CA LYS A 394 -17.29 11.16 0.59
C LYS A 394 -17.95 11.34 1.97
N THR A 395 -19.06 12.08 2.02
CA THR A 395 -19.88 12.28 3.22
C THR A 395 -20.73 11.03 3.51
N GLY A 396 -20.28 10.16 4.42
CA GLY A 396 -21.06 8.98 4.83
C GLY A 396 -20.26 7.80 5.36
N ASN A 397 -18.96 7.73 5.06
CA ASN A 397 -18.06 6.76 5.67
C ASN A 397 -17.36 7.42 6.86
N SER A 398 -17.96 7.31 8.05
CA SER A 398 -17.29 7.75 9.27
C SER A 398 -16.14 6.79 9.59
N HIS A 399 -14.90 7.21 9.35
CA HIS A 399 -13.69 6.48 9.74
C HIS A 399 -13.48 6.39 11.26
N CYS A 400 -14.41 6.98 12.02
CA CYS A 400 -14.43 6.92 13.46
C CYS A 400 -15.87 6.86 13.98
N GLU A 401 -16.06 6.19 15.11
CA GLU A 401 -17.33 6.16 15.85
C GLU A 401 -17.21 7.04 17.09
N ILE A 402 -18.11 8.02 17.22
CA ILE A 402 -18.19 8.88 18.41
C ILE A 402 -19.31 8.36 19.30
N THR A 403 -18.97 7.98 20.54
CA THR A 403 -19.90 7.39 21.50
C THR A 403 -19.89 8.09 22.85
N GLY A 404 -21.03 8.11 23.53
CA GLY A 404 -21.19 8.57 24.91
C GLY A 404 -21.22 10.09 25.11
N GLU A 405 -21.42 10.51 26.36
CA GLU A 405 -21.44 11.92 26.78
C GLU A 405 -20.03 12.56 26.79
N ASP A 406 -18.99 11.75 27.02
CA ASP A 406 -17.58 12.17 27.00
C ASP A 406 -16.98 12.28 25.58
N ALA A 407 -17.81 12.06 24.56
CA ALA A 407 -17.45 12.08 23.14
C ALA A 407 -16.22 11.21 22.81
N LEU A 408 -16.15 10.00 23.40
CA LEU A 408 -15.11 9.02 23.12
C LEU A 408 -15.14 8.66 21.64
N MET A 409 -14.00 8.81 20.98
CA MET A 409 -13.85 8.61 19.55
C MET A 409 -13.04 7.35 19.29
N THR A 410 -13.65 6.33 18.69
CA THR A 410 -12.96 5.10 18.31
C THR A 410 -12.61 5.16 16.82
N ILE A 411 -11.33 5.03 16.48
CA ILE A 411 -10.86 4.97 15.10
C ILE A 411 -10.67 3.49 14.70
N ASN A 412 -10.75 3.20 13.40
CA ASN A 412 -10.46 1.88 12.84
C ASN A 412 -9.15 1.30 13.36
N ASN A 413 -9.13 -0.02 13.54
CA ASN A 413 -7.95 -0.75 14.00
C ASN A 413 -6.79 -0.56 13.04
N VAL A 414 -5.60 -0.29 13.58
CA VAL A 414 -4.38 -0.13 12.79
C VAL A 414 -3.51 -1.37 12.91
N VAL A 415 -3.09 -1.94 11.78
CA VAL A 415 -2.10 -3.02 11.72
C VAL A 415 -0.80 -2.46 11.14
N MET A 416 0.32 -2.82 11.75
CA MET A 416 1.65 -2.39 11.31
C MET A 416 2.70 -3.40 11.71
N THR A 417 3.86 -3.34 11.08
CA THR A 417 5.00 -4.20 11.43
C THR A 417 5.98 -3.45 12.33
N GLU A 418 6.56 -4.13 13.33
CA GLU A 418 7.55 -3.52 14.21
C GLU A 418 8.74 -2.97 13.42
N GLY A 419 9.13 -1.73 13.71
CA GLY A 419 10.21 -1.03 13.03
C GLY A 419 9.91 -0.65 11.57
N ALA A 420 8.69 -0.84 11.07
CA ALA A 420 8.33 -0.45 9.72
C ALA A 420 8.42 1.05 9.50
N LEU A 421 8.51 1.45 8.23
CA LEU A 421 8.47 2.85 7.86
C LEU A 421 7.26 3.52 8.50
N PRO A 422 7.46 4.71 9.10
CA PRO A 422 6.34 5.50 9.56
C PRO A 422 5.31 5.61 8.43
N ALA A 423 4.03 5.51 8.79
CA ALA A 423 2.94 5.73 7.85
C ALA A 423 2.69 4.62 6.80
N PHE A 424 3.41 3.50 6.86
CA PHE A 424 3.13 2.31 6.05
C PHE A 424 2.14 1.39 6.78
N ALA A 425 0.84 1.59 6.55
CA ALA A 425 -0.21 0.81 7.19
C ALA A 425 -0.49 -0.52 6.46
N TYR A 426 -0.77 -1.58 7.23
CA TYR A 426 -0.97 -2.96 6.74
C TYR A 426 -2.42 -3.24 6.29
N GLU A 427 -3.40 -2.42 6.69
CA GLU A 427 -4.84 -2.63 6.43
C GLU A 427 -5.21 -2.86 4.95
N GLU A 428 -4.35 -2.45 4.02
CA GLU A 428 -4.63 -2.44 2.58
C GLU A 428 -3.91 -3.55 1.80
N MET A 429 -3.35 -4.56 2.47
CA MET A 429 -2.84 -5.74 1.78
C MET A 429 -3.97 -6.67 1.33
N PRO A 430 -3.83 -7.38 0.19
CA PRO A 430 -4.72 -8.49 -0.18
C PRO A 430 -4.92 -9.48 0.98
N GLN A 431 -6.14 -9.99 1.16
CA GLN A 431 -6.46 -10.91 2.27
C GLN A 431 -5.55 -12.15 2.30
N THR A 432 -5.17 -12.65 1.13
CA THR A 432 -4.24 -13.79 0.96
C THR A 432 -2.89 -13.56 1.63
N LEU A 433 -2.38 -12.33 1.58
CA LEU A 433 -1.11 -11.94 2.22
C LEU A 433 -1.31 -11.65 3.72
N ARG A 434 -2.54 -11.33 4.15
CA ARG A 434 -2.86 -11.09 5.56
C ARG A 434 -2.81 -12.36 6.42
N GLU A 435 -3.25 -13.47 5.85
CA GLU A 435 -3.33 -14.77 6.52
C GLU A 435 -1.96 -15.41 6.81
N MET A 436 -0.89 -14.92 6.19
CA MET A 436 0.49 -15.38 6.44
C MET A 436 1.05 -14.89 7.79
N THR A 437 0.39 -13.94 8.46
CA THR A 437 0.91 -13.29 9.68
C THR A 437 0.09 -13.67 10.91
N THR A 438 0.70 -14.35 11.89
CA THR A 438 0.00 -14.77 13.13
C THR A 438 0.73 -14.36 14.42
N ASN A 439 1.94 -13.81 14.33
CA ASN A 439 2.73 -13.39 15.48
C ASN A 439 2.77 -11.87 15.59
N GLY A 440 2.26 -11.33 16.69
CA GLY A 440 2.29 -9.90 16.97
C GLY A 440 1.70 -9.53 18.32
N VAL A 441 1.78 -8.25 18.64
CA VAL A 441 1.21 -7.65 19.84
C VAL A 441 -0.02 -6.84 19.47
N LYS A 442 -1.13 -7.09 20.15
CA LYS A 442 -2.34 -6.27 20.08
C LYS A 442 -2.41 -5.36 21.30
N THR A 443 -2.57 -4.05 21.10
CA THR A 443 -2.73 -3.08 22.19
C THR A 443 -3.96 -2.20 21.97
N LEU A 444 -4.76 -2.01 23.01
CA LEU A 444 -5.84 -1.01 23.05
C LEU A 444 -5.30 0.26 23.72
N LEU A 445 -5.36 1.37 23.00
CA LEU A 445 -4.73 2.63 23.38
C LEU A 445 -5.78 3.74 23.45
N GLU A 446 -5.66 4.61 24.44
CA GLU A 446 -6.42 5.86 24.55
C GLU A 446 -5.44 7.03 24.58
N PHE A 447 -5.70 8.09 23.82
CA PHE A 447 -4.73 9.17 23.63
C PHE A 447 -5.42 10.48 23.22
N ARG A 448 -4.61 11.54 23.16
CA ARG A 448 -4.97 12.85 22.61
C ARG A 448 -4.29 13.05 21.26
N ILE A 449 -4.99 13.65 20.30
CA ILE A 449 -4.39 14.15 19.07
C ILE A 449 -4.10 15.65 19.24
N GLY A 450 -2.84 16.04 19.04
CA GLY A 450 -2.39 17.43 19.06
C GLY A 450 -2.87 18.22 17.83
N VAL A 451 -2.70 19.55 17.85
CA VAL A 451 -3.00 20.40 16.67
C VAL A 451 -2.10 20.10 15.48
N ASN A 452 -0.94 19.51 15.74
CA ASN A 452 0.00 19.01 14.75
C ASN A 452 -0.28 17.56 14.32
N GLY A 453 -1.39 16.96 14.77
CA GLY A 453 -1.80 15.61 14.39
C GLY A 453 -1.01 14.47 15.04
N GLN A 454 -0.16 14.74 16.03
CA GLN A 454 0.58 13.71 16.76
C GLN A 454 -0.22 13.14 17.94
N ALA A 455 0.02 11.88 18.27
CA ALA A 455 -0.51 11.26 19.47
C ALA A 455 0.26 11.71 20.73
N GLU A 456 -0.48 12.21 21.71
CA GLU A 456 0.01 12.72 22.99
C GLU A 456 -0.76 12.05 24.14
N ASN A 457 -0.21 12.05 25.36
CA ASN A 457 -0.86 11.49 26.55
C ASN A 457 -1.41 10.06 26.30
N ILE A 458 -0.55 9.16 25.84
CA ILE A 458 -0.94 7.80 25.46
C ILE A 458 -1.08 6.91 26.70
N ASP A 459 -2.30 6.48 26.95
CA ASP A 459 -2.68 5.50 27.96
C ASP A 459 -2.94 4.14 27.32
N ILE A 460 -2.38 3.08 27.91
CA ILE A 460 -2.52 1.71 27.40
C ILE A 460 -3.59 0.99 28.23
N ILE A 461 -4.76 0.83 27.64
CA ILE A 461 -5.93 0.24 28.29
C ILE A 461 -5.77 -1.28 28.40
N ASP A 462 -5.33 -1.93 27.32
CA ASP A 462 -5.17 -3.38 27.26
C ASP A 462 -4.01 -3.79 26.31
N ALA A 463 -3.42 -4.96 26.54
CA ALA A 463 -2.37 -5.52 25.71
C ALA A 463 -2.43 -7.05 25.68
N THR A 464 -2.21 -7.63 24.50
CA THR A 464 -2.14 -9.08 24.28
C THR A 464 -0.90 -9.41 23.44
N PRO A 465 0.08 -10.14 23.98
CA PRO A 465 0.19 -10.61 25.37
C PRO A 465 0.33 -9.44 26.37
N ASP A 466 -0.21 -9.57 27.59
CA ASP A 466 -0.11 -8.52 28.60
C ASP A 466 1.28 -8.51 29.27
N THR A 467 2.25 -7.93 28.57
CA THR A 467 3.63 -7.79 29.04
C THR A 467 4.08 -6.34 28.93
N THR A 468 5.07 -5.95 29.74
CA THR A 468 5.68 -4.62 29.63
C THR A 468 6.25 -4.35 28.24
N GLY A 469 6.83 -5.37 27.59
CA GLY A 469 7.35 -5.26 26.22
C GLY A 469 6.25 -4.96 25.21
N ALA A 470 5.16 -5.73 25.24
CA ALA A 470 3.99 -5.52 24.40
C ALA A 470 3.39 -4.11 24.56
N ARG A 471 3.29 -3.64 25.81
CA ARG A 471 2.81 -2.29 26.14
C ARG A 471 3.72 -1.20 25.56
N ILE A 472 5.05 -1.35 25.71
CA ILE A 472 6.01 -0.40 25.14
C ILE A 472 5.93 -0.40 23.61
N GLN A 473 5.88 -1.58 23.00
CA GLN A 473 5.78 -1.76 21.54
C GLN A 473 4.53 -1.06 21.00
N GLY A 474 3.35 -1.29 21.58
CA GLY A 474 2.12 -0.63 21.15
C GLY A 474 2.16 0.90 21.29
N ARG A 475 2.77 1.41 22.37
CA ARG A 475 2.95 2.86 22.55
C ARG A 475 3.90 3.46 21.53
N ASP A 476 5.05 2.83 21.29
CA ASP A 476 6.07 3.32 20.36
C ASP A 476 5.56 3.24 18.90
N ALA A 477 4.78 2.20 18.61
CA ALA A 477 4.03 2.04 17.36
C ALA A 477 3.00 3.16 17.14
N LEU A 478 2.15 3.47 18.12
CA LEU A 478 1.22 4.61 17.99
C LEU A 478 1.96 5.94 17.85
N ARG A 479 3.08 6.10 18.57
CA ARG A 479 3.89 7.30 18.42
C ARG A 479 4.37 7.47 17.00
N SER A 480 4.74 6.42 16.26
CA SER A 480 5.22 6.53 14.88
C SER A 480 4.15 6.97 13.86
N LEU A 481 2.88 6.95 14.24
CA LEU A 481 1.78 7.38 13.37
C LEU A 481 1.65 8.90 13.30
N GLN A 482 1.04 9.36 12.21
CA GLN A 482 0.67 10.76 12.00
C GLN A 482 -0.79 10.83 11.60
N PHE A 483 -1.55 11.73 12.22
CA PHE A 483 -2.94 11.97 11.87
C PHE A 483 -3.10 13.35 11.22
N ARG A 484 -4.11 13.50 10.36
CA ARG A 484 -4.69 14.79 10.06
C ARG A 484 -5.41 15.26 11.34
N PRO A 485 -5.11 16.45 11.86
CA PRO A 485 -5.78 16.95 13.06
C PRO A 485 -7.28 17.16 12.78
N VAL A 486 -8.07 17.16 13.85
CA VAL A 486 -9.48 17.55 13.76
C VAL A 486 -9.56 19.01 13.33
N LEU A 487 -10.36 19.29 12.29
CA LEU A 487 -10.57 20.64 11.79
C LEU A 487 -11.97 21.10 12.22
N ILE A 488 -12.02 22.28 12.85
CA ILE A 488 -13.26 22.96 13.17
C ILE A 488 -13.21 24.36 12.57
N ASP A 489 -14.16 24.67 11.70
CA ASP A 489 -14.20 25.92 10.95
C ASP A 489 -12.89 26.20 10.18
N GLY A 490 -12.25 25.14 9.67
CA GLY A 490 -10.98 25.19 8.94
C GLY A 490 -9.73 25.28 9.81
N GLU A 491 -9.88 25.41 11.13
CA GLU A 491 -8.78 25.52 12.08
C GLU A 491 -8.51 24.19 12.79
N ALA A 492 -7.24 23.83 12.93
CA ALA A 492 -6.86 22.60 13.61
C ALA A 492 -7.05 22.72 15.13
N GLN A 493 -7.73 21.74 15.69
CA GLN A 493 -8.01 21.67 17.12
C GLN A 493 -7.47 20.38 17.74
N ARG A 494 -7.18 20.44 19.04
CA ARG A 494 -6.81 19.26 19.81
C ARG A 494 -8.03 18.39 20.05
N ARG A 495 -7.87 17.08 19.92
CA ARG A 495 -8.93 16.10 20.21
C ARG A 495 -8.51 15.18 21.34
N GLN A 496 -9.33 15.12 22.40
CA GLN A 496 -9.16 14.20 23.52
C GLN A 496 -9.99 12.93 23.32
N ASN A 497 -9.75 11.92 24.17
CA ASN A 497 -10.53 10.69 24.24
C ASN A 497 -10.58 9.95 22.90
N VAL A 498 -9.41 9.79 22.25
CA VAL A 498 -9.28 9.01 21.02
C VAL A 498 -8.84 7.60 21.39
N ARG A 499 -9.52 6.60 20.87
CA ARG A 499 -9.25 5.18 21.12
C ARG A 499 -8.91 4.45 19.82
N LEU A 500 -7.87 3.62 19.88
CA LEU A 500 -7.39 2.81 18.77
C LEU A 500 -6.99 1.43 19.26
N THR A 501 -7.33 0.40 18.48
CA THR A 501 -6.67 -0.91 18.61
C THR A 501 -5.53 -0.96 17.61
N LEU A 502 -4.32 -1.17 18.10
CA LEU A 502 -3.12 -1.32 17.28
C LEU A 502 -2.64 -2.77 17.33
N ILE A 503 -2.33 -3.34 16.16
CA ILE A 503 -1.72 -4.67 16.04
C ILE A 503 -0.33 -4.47 15.44
N SER A 504 0.70 -4.68 16.25
CA SER A 504 2.10 -4.64 15.83
C SER A 504 2.57 -6.06 15.54
N LEU A 505 2.74 -6.39 14.26
CA LEU A 505 3.29 -7.68 13.82
C LEU A 505 4.78 -7.71 14.11
N ASN A 506 5.27 -8.86 14.58
CA ASN A 506 6.70 -9.06 14.76
C ASN A 506 7.35 -9.27 13.38
N GLN A 507 8.57 -8.79 13.22
CA GLN A 507 9.43 -9.26 12.13
C GLN A 507 10.06 -10.58 12.58
N ASP A 508 9.76 -11.67 11.87
CA ASP A 508 10.30 -13.00 12.17
C ASP A 508 11.70 -13.23 11.61
#